data_AF-A0AAN4YDP5-F1
#
_entry.id   AF-A0AAN4YDP5-F1
#
_cell.length_a   1.000
_cell.length_b   1.000
_cell.length_c   1.000
_cell.angle_alpha   90.00
_cell.angle_beta   90.00
_cell.angle_gamma   90.00
#
_symmetry.space_group_name_H-M   'P 1'
#
loop_
_entity.id
_entity.type
_entity.pdbx_description
1 polymer ?
#
loop_
_entity_poly.entity_id
_entity_poly.type
_entity_poly.pdbx_seq_one_letter_code
_entity_poly.pdbx_strand_id
1 'polypeptide(L)'
;MLNVTSPWALILSLLTAIVSISYYNNNPSAPEIRSPHCASWNAWYNPLRSGQVGYQANDWNILYHLGGNGPWIEKIDELETPGLEPPKGCVIDQHFASGFFGLDWEKTEKAALEVIPETLERGADTLTPGDTCPKYIEDPAKGHDNGVNMLALFQDVYIPAIAERLINDENNSALGYLTNLEVYGMQEMCGFETLSRGSSPWCDIFTHDDWENFEYARDLIHYYRAGPGNPYAGAMGWLWLNATTGLLRSGPEAGTIVHDGDIAPLVTAMDILKDPKYDPFLPTTHRVADRVWRTSSVMPMGGRIVFERLTCPTSSAKDPSGEEAFLRVNINDKIVPLPYCKSGPGLSCPLKEFVDHVERRRSEVGDFGEVCGLEKDVGYITFLRQG
;
A
#
# COMPACT_ATOMS: atom_id res chain seq x y z
N MET A 1 -17.50 -24.86 -14.27
CA MET A 1 -16.38 -25.22 -13.35
C MET A 1 -15.09 -24.76 -14.00
N LEU A 2 -14.66 -23.55 -13.70
CA LEU A 2 -13.33 -23.03 -14.03
C LEU A 2 -12.56 -22.97 -12.71
N ASN A 3 -11.44 -23.68 -12.66
CA ASN A 3 -10.60 -23.83 -11.48
C ASN A 3 -9.67 -22.61 -11.39
N VAL A 4 -9.91 -21.70 -10.44
CA VAL A 4 -9.18 -20.42 -10.31
C VAL A 4 -7.89 -20.61 -9.49
N THR A 5 -7.07 -21.57 -9.90
CA THR A 5 -5.71 -21.79 -9.37
C THR A 5 -4.67 -21.72 -10.49
N SER A 6 -4.94 -20.96 -11.56
CA SER A 6 -4.12 -21.01 -12.78
C SER A 6 -3.36 -19.71 -13.04
N PRO A 7 -2.06 -19.77 -13.40
CA PRO A 7 -1.18 -18.62 -13.62
C PRO A 7 -1.55 -17.72 -14.83
N TRP A 8 -2.75 -17.90 -15.40
CA TRP A 8 -3.22 -17.13 -16.55
C TRP A 8 -3.61 -15.68 -16.23
N ALA A 9 -3.92 -15.35 -14.97
CA ALA A 9 -4.23 -13.96 -14.57
C ALA A 9 -3.01 -13.03 -14.71
N LEU A 10 -1.79 -13.54 -14.49
CA LEU A 10 -0.52 -12.82 -14.68
C LEU A 10 -0.11 -12.71 -16.16
N ILE A 11 -0.57 -13.62 -17.01
CA ILE A 11 -0.29 -13.59 -18.45
C ILE A 11 -1.19 -12.56 -19.16
N LEU A 12 -2.41 -12.34 -18.66
CA LEU A 12 -3.33 -11.34 -19.22
C LEU A 12 -2.91 -9.90 -18.93
N SER A 13 -2.27 -9.64 -17.78
CA SER A 13 -1.69 -8.33 -17.44
C SER A 13 -0.45 -8.00 -18.29
N LEU A 14 0.37 -9.00 -18.63
CA LEU A 14 1.51 -8.84 -19.53
C LEU A 14 1.10 -8.62 -21.00
N LEU A 15 0.03 -9.27 -21.47
CA LEU A 15 -0.45 -9.14 -22.87
C LEU A 15 -1.20 -7.82 -23.14
N THR A 16 -1.90 -7.27 -22.15
CA THR A 16 -2.58 -5.95 -22.28
C THR A 16 -1.59 -4.78 -22.34
N ALA A 17 -0.42 -4.92 -21.72
CA ALA A 17 0.67 -3.96 -21.81
C ALA A 17 1.28 -3.87 -23.23
N ILE A 18 1.38 -4.99 -23.96
CA ILE A 18 2.04 -5.03 -25.28
C ILE A 18 1.18 -4.40 -26.39
N VAL A 19 -0.14 -4.57 -26.35
CA VAL A 19 -1.04 -4.06 -27.40
C VAL A 19 -1.21 -2.53 -27.33
N SER A 20 -1.08 -1.95 -26.14
CA SER A 20 -1.26 -0.50 -25.90
C SER A 20 -0.09 0.37 -26.37
N ILE A 21 1.11 -0.21 -26.51
CA ILE A 21 2.33 0.50 -26.97
C ILE A 21 2.22 0.94 -28.43
N SER A 22 1.42 0.26 -29.26
CA SER A 22 1.33 0.58 -30.69
C SER A 22 0.51 1.82 -31.05
N TYR A 23 -0.22 2.44 -30.11
CA TYR A 23 -1.17 3.54 -30.44
C TYR A 23 -0.81 4.94 -29.93
N TYR A 24 0.32 5.13 -29.22
CA TYR A 24 0.60 6.40 -28.54
C TYR A 24 1.67 7.24 -29.25
N ASN A 25 1.25 8.09 -30.18
CA ASN A 25 2.02 9.26 -30.63
C ASN A 25 1.08 10.47 -30.79
N ASN A 26 1.46 11.59 -30.16
CA ASN A 26 0.90 12.95 -30.20
C ASN A 26 -0.20 13.32 -29.18
N ASN A 27 0.17 13.99 -28.08
CA ASN A 27 -0.31 15.37 -27.83
C ASN A 27 0.45 16.05 -26.64
N PRO A 28 1.02 17.26 -26.81
CA PRO A 28 1.70 18.01 -25.75
C PRO A 28 0.88 19.24 -25.32
N SER A 29 0.15 19.16 -24.21
CA SER A 29 -0.26 20.34 -23.41
C SER A 29 -1.13 19.93 -22.21
N ALA A 30 -0.50 19.78 -21.04
CA ALA A 30 -1.18 19.77 -19.75
C ALA A 30 -0.33 20.54 -18.72
N PRO A 31 -0.93 21.35 -17.83
CA PRO A 31 -0.20 22.22 -16.90
C PRO A 31 0.52 21.43 -15.79
N GLU A 32 1.70 21.91 -15.39
CA GLU A 32 2.57 21.33 -14.36
C GLU A 32 1.95 21.45 -12.96
N ILE A 33 1.64 20.31 -12.33
CA ILE A 33 1.36 20.20 -10.90
C ILE A 33 2.67 19.90 -10.16
N ARG A 34 2.90 20.62 -9.05
CA ARG A 34 4.16 20.73 -8.30
C ARG A 34 4.28 19.69 -7.17
N SER A 35 4.41 18.40 -7.48
CA SER A 35 4.99 17.45 -6.52
C SER A 35 6.39 17.06 -7.01
N PRO A 36 7.46 17.33 -6.23
CA PRO A 36 8.83 16.96 -6.59
C PRO A 36 9.11 15.45 -6.45
N HIS A 37 8.14 14.65 -5.97
CA HIS A 37 8.26 13.21 -5.73
C HIS A 37 7.41 12.35 -6.67
N CYS A 38 6.96 12.92 -7.79
CA CYS A 38 6.20 12.20 -8.80
C CYS A 38 7.04 11.10 -9.48
N ALA A 39 6.42 9.94 -9.71
CA ALA A 39 6.66 9.26 -10.98
C ALA A 39 6.28 10.25 -12.09
N SER A 40 7.24 10.65 -12.94
CA SER A 40 7.03 11.73 -13.91
C SER A 40 5.70 11.59 -14.65
N TRP A 41 5.08 12.74 -14.95
CA TRP A 41 3.80 12.98 -15.63
C TRP A 41 3.58 12.28 -17.00
N ASN A 42 4.48 11.37 -17.36
CA ASN A 42 4.42 10.43 -18.48
C ASN A 42 4.10 8.97 -18.06
N ALA A 43 3.86 8.70 -16.77
CA ALA A 43 3.33 7.41 -16.32
C ALA A 43 1.86 7.27 -16.75
N TRP A 44 1.59 6.17 -17.45
CA TRP A 44 0.39 5.67 -18.15
C TRP A 44 -1.01 5.82 -17.53
N TYR A 45 -1.21 6.50 -16.39
CA TYR A 45 -2.44 6.42 -15.59
C TYR A 45 -3.08 7.75 -15.16
N ASN A 46 -2.78 8.90 -15.77
CA ASN A 46 -3.40 10.16 -15.34
C ASN A 46 -4.84 10.34 -15.90
N PRO A 47 -5.90 10.36 -15.06
CA PRO A 47 -7.28 10.58 -15.50
C PRO A 47 -7.55 12.00 -16.02
N LEU A 48 -6.66 12.99 -15.76
CA LEU A 48 -6.79 14.34 -16.34
C LEU A 48 -6.48 14.40 -17.84
N ARG A 49 -5.91 13.33 -18.44
CA ARG A 49 -5.76 13.25 -19.91
C ARG A 49 -7.08 12.94 -20.63
N SER A 50 -8.11 12.43 -19.95
CA SER A 50 -9.38 12.09 -20.61
C SER A 50 -10.32 13.29 -20.78
N GLY A 51 -10.02 14.46 -20.19
CA GLY A 51 -10.86 15.66 -20.33
C GLY A 51 -12.31 15.47 -19.90
N GLN A 52 -12.62 14.42 -19.14
CA GLN A 52 -13.99 13.97 -18.86
C GLN A 52 -14.28 13.71 -17.39
N VAL A 53 -13.69 14.48 -16.47
CA VAL A 53 -14.19 14.46 -15.10
C VAL A 53 -14.43 15.88 -14.61
N GLY A 54 -15.67 16.33 -14.80
CA GLY A 54 -16.19 17.51 -14.14
C GLY A 54 -16.33 17.20 -12.65
N TYR A 55 -15.27 17.46 -11.88
CA TYR A 55 -15.28 17.29 -10.43
C TYR A 55 -15.82 18.54 -9.73
N GLN A 56 -16.75 18.34 -8.80
CA GLN A 56 -17.09 19.28 -7.74
C GLN A 56 -16.49 18.75 -6.43
N ALA A 57 -15.82 19.61 -5.67
CA ALA A 57 -15.00 19.27 -4.50
C ALA A 57 -15.79 18.82 -3.23
N ASN A 58 -16.94 18.18 -3.38
CA ASN A 58 -17.81 17.72 -2.28
C ASN A 58 -18.55 16.42 -2.58
N ASP A 59 -18.33 15.77 -3.73
CA ASP A 59 -19.02 14.53 -4.08
C ASP A 59 -18.15 13.32 -3.74
N TRP A 60 -18.73 12.33 -3.05
CA TRP A 60 -18.08 11.07 -2.73
C TRP A 60 -17.52 10.41 -4.00
N ASN A 61 -16.24 10.05 -3.97
CA ASN A 61 -15.53 9.51 -5.13
C ASN A 61 -15.18 8.03 -4.92
N ILE A 62 -15.85 7.16 -5.68
CA ILE A 62 -15.62 5.71 -5.67
C ILE A 62 -14.14 5.33 -5.81
N LEU A 63 -13.35 6.08 -6.58
CA LEU A 63 -11.96 5.72 -6.84
C LEU A 63 -11.09 5.79 -5.57
N TYR A 64 -11.54 6.47 -4.52
CA TYR A 64 -10.90 6.48 -3.21
C TYR A 64 -11.27 5.29 -2.31
N HIS A 65 -12.20 4.42 -2.75
CA HIS A 65 -12.79 3.34 -1.95
C HIS A 65 -12.60 1.94 -2.56
N LEU A 66 -11.81 1.82 -3.63
CA LEU A 66 -11.59 0.52 -4.32
C LEU A 66 -10.63 -0.44 -3.60
N GLY A 67 -10.14 -0.12 -2.39
CA GLY A 67 -9.43 -1.07 -1.51
C GLY A 67 -8.27 -1.82 -2.17
N GLY A 68 -7.47 -1.12 -2.98
CA GLY A 68 -6.35 -1.71 -3.72
C GLY A 68 -6.67 -2.22 -5.13
N ASN A 69 -7.94 -2.26 -5.55
CA ASN A 69 -8.33 -2.68 -6.90
C ASN A 69 -8.46 -1.53 -7.90
N GLY A 70 -8.06 -0.30 -7.53
CA GLY A 70 -8.13 0.88 -8.38
C GLY A 70 -6.80 1.63 -8.47
N PRO A 71 -6.65 2.56 -9.42
CA PRO A 71 -5.45 3.39 -9.51
C PRO A 71 -5.27 4.23 -8.26
N TRP A 72 -4.02 4.56 -7.93
CA TRP A 72 -3.77 5.69 -7.06
C TRP A 72 -4.28 6.97 -7.74
N ILE A 73 -5.08 7.74 -7.01
CA ILE A 73 -5.58 9.05 -7.42
C ILE A 73 -5.36 10.02 -6.27
N GLU A 74 -4.85 11.21 -6.61
CA GLU A 74 -4.70 12.30 -5.67
C GLU A 74 -6.06 12.64 -5.03
N LYS A 75 -6.10 12.69 -3.69
CA LYS A 75 -7.30 13.07 -2.95
C LYS A 75 -7.45 14.58 -2.98
N ILE A 76 -8.41 15.08 -3.75
CA ILE A 76 -8.65 16.52 -3.93
C ILE A 76 -9.67 17.10 -2.92
N ASP A 77 -10.33 16.24 -2.15
CA ASP A 77 -11.41 16.63 -1.23
C ASP A 77 -10.89 17.12 0.14
N GLU A 78 -9.61 16.92 0.45
CA GLU A 78 -8.99 17.41 1.69
C GLU A 78 -8.53 18.86 1.49
N LEU A 79 -9.44 19.80 1.78
CA LEU A 79 -9.12 21.22 1.99
C LEU A 79 -7.98 21.31 3.03
N GLU A 80 -6.78 21.68 2.57
CA GLU A 80 -5.52 21.73 3.32
C GLU A 80 -4.80 20.38 3.49
N THR A 81 -4.18 19.89 2.41
CA THR A 81 -3.00 19.02 2.58
C THR A 81 -1.92 19.84 3.29
N PRO A 82 -1.36 19.39 4.44
CA PRO A 82 -0.11 19.94 4.93
C PRO A 82 0.88 19.85 3.77
N GLY A 83 1.45 21.00 3.36
CA GLY A 83 2.30 21.04 2.17
C GLY A 83 3.38 19.95 2.23
N LEU A 84 3.64 19.30 1.11
CA LEU A 84 4.73 18.32 0.95
C LEU A 84 6.10 18.92 1.29
N GLU A 85 6.20 20.25 1.26
CA GLU A 85 7.38 21.01 1.64
C GLU A 85 7.87 20.65 3.05
N PRO A 86 9.19 20.58 3.27
CA PRO A 86 9.73 20.38 4.61
C PRO A 86 9.36 21.55 5.54
N PRO A 87 9.26 21.32 6.86
CA PRO A 87 9.03 22.39 7.82
C PRO A 87 10.09 23.49 7.72
N LYS A 88 9.74 24.73 8.07
CA LYS A 88 10.65 25.88 7.91
C LYS A 88 12.01 25.64 8.58
N GLY A 89 13.07 25.71 7.78
CA GLY A 89 14.44 25.52 8.22
C GLY A 89 14.93 24.07 8.18
N CYS A 90 14.04 23.09 8.04
CA CYS A 90 14.40 21.70 7.78
C CYS A 90 14.69 21.48 6.31
N VAL A 91 15.58 20.52 6.03
CA VAL A 91 15.82 19.99 4.69
C VAL A 91 15.56 18.50 4.69
N ILE A 92 15.00 17.97 3.60
CA ILE A 92 15.02 16.52 3.40
C ILE A 92 16.37 16.18 2.80
N ASP A 93 17.16 15.39 3.51
CA ASP A 93 18.48 14.96 3.04
C ASP A 93 18.49 13.50 2.54
N GLN A 94 17.42 12.74 2.80
CA GLN A 94 17.22 11.40 2.27
C GLN A 94 15.73 11.12 2.04
N HIS A 95 15.40 10.62 0.84
CA HIS A 95 14.08 10.11 0.47
C HIS A 95 14.15 8.63 0.12
N PHE A 96 13.03 7.93 0.25
CA PHE A 96 12.88 6.55 -0.19
C PHE A 96 11.69 6.42 -1.15
N ALA A 97 11.90 6.56 -2.48
CA ALA A 97 10.83 6.37 -3.47
C ALA A 97 11.29 6.31 -4.94
N SER A 98 10.46 5.70 -5.80
CA SER A 98 10.62 5.63 -7.26
C SER A 98 10.32 6.93 -7.98
N GLY A 99 10.95 7.12 -9.14
CA GLY A 99 10.83 8.30 -10.00
C GLY A 99 12.05 9.21 -9.98
N PHE A 100 12.96 9.02 -9.01
CA PHE A 100 14.09 9.91 -8.74
C PHE A 100 15.11 10.01 -9.91
N PHE A 101 15.37 8.91 -10.61
CA PHE A 101 16.43 8.85 -11.63
C PHE A 101 15.97 9.08 -13.08
N GLY A 102 14.67 9.33 -13.29
CA GLY A 102 14.07 9.41 -14.63
C GLY A 102 13.80 8.03 -15.25
N LEU A 103 13.04 7.98 -16.35
CA LEU A 103 12.74 6.72 -17.06
C LEU A 103 13.96 6.15 -17.81
N ASP A 104 15.01 6.95 -17.97
CA ASP A 104 16.26 6.64 -18.63
C ASP A 104 17.39 6.32 -17.63
N TRP A 105 17.05 6.01 -16.38
CA TRP A 105 18.02 5.72 -15.31
C TRP A 105 19.03 4.62 -15.69
N GLU A 106 18.58 3.58 -16.40
CA GLU A 106 19.45 2.50 -16.93
C GLU A 106 20.45 3.03 -17.94
N LYS A 107 19.97 3.86 -18.87
CA LYS A 107 20.80 4.40 -19.96
C LYS A 107 21.77 5.47 -19.48
N THR A 108 21.41 6.15 -18.40
CA THR A 108 22.19 7.23 -17.80
C THR A 108 23.09 6.74 -16.67
N GLU A 109 23.08 5.43 -16.39
CA GLU A 109 23.87 4.79 -15.31
C GLU A 109 23.69 5.48 -13.95
N LYS A 110 22.50 6.06 -13.73
CA LYS A 110 22.18 6.78 -12.48
C LYS A 110 21.78 5.85 -11.35
N ALA A 111 21.39 4.62 -11.67
CA ALA A 111 21.04 3.57 -10.73
C ALA A 111 21.34 2.18 -11.32
N ALA A 112 21.44 1.18 -10.45
CA ALA A 112 21.55 -0.23 -10.82
C ALA A 112 20.33 -0.98 -10.28
N LEU A 113 19.74 -1.85 -11.10
CA LEU A 113 18.67 -2.75 -10.65
C LEU A 113 19.29 -4.03 -10.08
N GLU A 114 19.06 -4.24 -8.80
CA GLU A 114 19.33 -5.52 -8.15
C GLU A 114 18.01 -6.30 -8.03
N VAL A 115 17.95 -7.44 -8.72
CA VAL A 115 16.77 -8.31 -8.68
C VAL A 115 16.98 -9.33 -7.56
N ILE A 116 16.10 -9.29 -6.56
CA ILE A 116 16.08 -10.27 -5.48
C ILE A 116 15.03 -11.33 -5.81
N PRO A 117 15.39 -12.62 -5.92
CA PRO A 117 14.43 -13.67 -6.21
C PRO A 117 13.39 -13.86 -5.09
N GLU A 118 12.16 -14.19 -5.46
CA GLU A 118 11.06 -14.53 -4.54
C GLU A 118 11.04 -16.05 -4.26
N THR A 119 12.17 -16.62 -3.83
CA THR A 119 12.27 -18.06 -3.57
C THR A 119 12.34 -18.37 -2.09
N LEU A 120 11.76 -19.50 -1.68
CA LEU A 120 11.67 -19.93 -0.28
C LEU A 120 13.04 -19.96 0.42
N GLU A 121 14.11 -20.32 -0.32
CA GLU A 121 15.47 -20.45 0.21
C GLU A 121 16.10 -19.11 0.62
N ARG A 122 15.52 -17.97 0.24
CA ARG A 122 15.98 -16.65 0.65
C ARG A 122 15.76 -16.39 2.14
N GLY A 123 14.79 -17.08 2.76
CA GLY A 123 14.47 -16.88 4.17
C GLY A 123 14.26 -15.41 4.52
N ALA A 124 14.92 -14.89 5.57
CA ALA A 124 14.79 -13.49 5.98
C ALA A 124 15.49 -12.49 5.03
N ASP A 125 16.36 -12.96 4.13
CA ASP A 125 17.03 -12.13 3.13
C ASP A 125 16.15 -11.95 1.90
N THR A 126 14.92 -11.45 2.09
CA THR A 126 13.91 -11.35 1.03
C THR A 126 13.23 -9.98 1.01
N LEU A 127 12.60 -9.71 -0.13
CA LEU A 127 11.66 -8.62 -0.29
C LEU A 127 10.19 -9.09 -0.12
N THR A 128 9.94 -10.40 -0.22
CA THR A 128 8.63 -11.06 -0.14
C THR A 128 8.57 -12.02 1.05
N PRO A 129 8.43 -11.49 2.29
CA PRO A 129 8.40 -12.31 3.49
C PRO A 129 7.21 -13.28 3.53
N GLY A 130 6.10 -12.97 2.85
CA GLY A 130 4.96 -13.88 2.70
C GLY A 130 5.32 -15.20 1.98
N ASP A 131 6.22 -15.16 1.00
CA ASP A 131 6.61 -16.34 0.21
C ASP A 131 7.74 -17.16 0.84
N THR A 132 8.45 -16.58 1.79
CA THR A 132 9.62 -17.18 2.44
C THR A 132 9.36 -17.65 3.87
N CYS A 133 8.11 -17.56 4.33
CA CYS A 133 7.71 -17.95 5.67
C CYS A 133 6.89 -19.27 5.64
N PRO A 134 7.51 -20.45 5.79
CA PRO A 134 6.82 -21.74 5.69
C PRO A 134 5.62 -21.86 6.62
N LYS A 135 5.78 -21.49 7.91
CA LYS A 135 4.66 -21.56 8.88
C LYS A 135 3.49 -20.67 8.50
N TYR A 136 3.73 -19.51 7.90
CA TYR A 136 2.65 -18.64 7.41
C TYR A 136 1.93 -19.24 6.19
N ILE A 137 2.68 -19.87 5.28
CA ILE A 137 2.11 -20.51 4.09
C ILE A 137 1.31 -21.77 4.47
N GLU A 138 1.82 -22.55 5.43
CA GLU A 138 1.29 -23.85 5.79
C GLU A 138 0.21 -23.80 6.89
N ASP A 139 0.07 -22.69 7.61
CA ASP A 139 -0.94 -22.53 8.67
C ASP A 139 -2.35 -22.37 8.07
N PRO A 140 -3.23 -23.39 8.20
CA PRO A 140 -4.52 -23.38 7.54
C PRO A 140 -5.54 -22.47 8.24
N ALA A 141 -5.27 -22.02 9.47
CA ALA A 141 -6.20 -21.27 10.29
C ALA A 141 -5.86 -19.78 10.32
N LYS A 142 -4.57 -19.44 10.45
CA LYS A 142 -4.09 -18.07 10.65
C LYS A 142 -2.97 -17.68 9.70
N GLY A 143 -2.63 -18.52 8.73
CA GLY A 143 -1.67 -18.24 7.68
C GLY A 143 -2.22 -17.34 6.57
N HIS A 144 -1.63 -17.44 5.39
CA HIS A 144 -1.95 -16.63 4.21
C HIS A 144 -3.45 -16.65 3.84
N ASP A 145 -4.06 -17.82 3.89
CA ASP A 145 -5.44 -18.02 3.42
C ASP A 145 -6.50 -17.54 4.41
N ASN A 146 -6.10 -17.16 5.64
CA ASN A 146 -7.00 -16.56 6.61
C ASN A 146 -7.70 -15.31 6.05
N GLY A 147 -7.00 -14.49 5.26
CA GLY A 147 -7.60 -13.33 4.59
C GLY A 147 -8.79 -13.68 3.69
N VAL A 148 -8.66 -14.72 2.85
CA VAL A 148 -9.74 -15.15 1.95
C VAL A 148 -10.88 -15.78 2.73
N ASN A 149 -10.58 -16.53 3.79
CA ASN A 149 -11.61 -17.11 4.66
C ASN A 149 -12.45 -16.01 5.33
N MET A 150 -11.81 -14.96 5.86
CA MET A 150 -12.51 -13.85 6.51
C MET A 150 -13.27 -12.96 5.53
N LEU A 151 -12.75 -12.78 4.31
CA LEU A 151 -13.47 -12.14 3.21
C LEU A 151 -14.75 -12.90 2.87
N ALA A 152 -14.67 -14.23 2.70
CA ALA A 152 -15.82 -15.06 2.35
C ALA A 152 -16.96 -14.93 3.38
N LEU A 153 -16.63 -14.92 4.67
CA LEU A 153 -17.62 -14.71 5.74
C LEU A 153 -18.37 -13.38 5.61
N PHE A 154 -17.68 -12.30 5.21
CA PHE A 154 -18.32 -11.00 5.04
C PHE A 154 -19.08 -10.90 3.71
N GLN A 155 -18.59 -11.54 2.65
CA GLN A 155 -19.32 -11.65 1.38
C GLN A 155 -20.69 -12.31 1.59
N ASP A 156 -20.80 -13.33 2.44
CA ASP A 156 -22.07 -13.97 2.82
C ASP A 156 -23.06 -13.00 3.49
N VAL A 157 -22.58 -11.89 4.05
CA VAL A 157 -23.41 -10.89 4.74
C VAL A 157 -23.97 -9.84 3.77
N TYR A 158 -23.13 -9.26 2.91
CA TYR A 158 -23.54 -8.05 2.15
C TYR A 158 -23.94 -8.34 0.71
N ILE A 159 -23.41 -9.39 0.08
CA ILE A 159 -23.65 -9.65 -1.34
C ILE A 159 -25.06 -10.16 -1.66
N PRO A 160 -25.73 -11.00 -0.82
CA PRO A 160 -27.06 -11.52 -1.17
C PRO A 160 -28.09 -10.42 -1.48
N ALA A 161 -28.06 -9.31 -0.74
CA ALA A 161 -28.94 -8.17 -0.99
C ALA A 161 -28.65 -7.48 -2.34
N ILE A 162 -27.39 -7.43 -2.76
CA ILE A 162 -26.99 -6.89 -4.06
C ILE A 162 -27.48 -7.80 -5.19
N ALA A 163 -27.26 -9.11 -5.06
CA ALA A 163 -27.72 -10.09 -6.05
C ALA A 163 -29.24 -10.03 -6.23
N GLU A 164 -30.00 -9.96 -5.12
CA GLU A 164 -31.46 -9.82 -5.15
C GLU A 164 -31.90 -8.55 -5.88
N ARG A 165 -31.29 -7.41 -5.58
CA ARG A 165 -31.58 -6.14 -6.24
C ARG A 165 -31.33 -6.19 -7.74
N LEU A 166 -30.14 -6.66 -8.15
CA LEU A 166 -29.75 -6.72 -9.56
C LEU A 166 -30.67 -7.62 -10.38
N ILE A 167 -31.12 -8.75 -9.82
CA ILE A 167 -31.96 -9.72 -10.53
C ILE A 167 -33.44 -9.28 -10.51
N ASN A 168 -33.97 -8.94 -9.34
CA ASN A 168 -35.41 -8.77 -9.13
C ASN A 168 -35.84 -7.30 -9.22
N ASP A 169 -35.23 -6.43 -8.44
CA ASP A 169 -35.65 -5.01 -8.34
C ASP A 169 -35.37 -4.25 -9.64
N GLU A 170 -34.28 -4.60 -10.32
CA GLU A 170 -33.90 -4.03 -11.62
C GLU A 170 -34.44 -4.86 -12.81
N ASN A 171 -35.23 -5.91 -12.55
CA ASN A 171 -35.91 -6.72 -13.55
C ASN A 171 -34.97 -7.40 -14.58
N ASN A 172 -33.78 -7.82 -14.13
CA ASN A 172 -32.80 -8.54 -14.95
C ASN A 172 -32.87 -10.06 -14.75
N SER A 173 -34.06 -10.65 -14.83
CA SER A 173 -34.28 -12.09 -14.59
C SER A 173 -33.46 -13.02 -15.50
N ALA A 174 -32.95 -12.51 -16.63
CA ALA A 174 -32.10 -13.25 -17.55
C ALA A 174 -30.71 -13.57 -16.98
N LEU A 175 -30.25 -12.84 -15.95
CA LEU A 175 -28.96 -13.10 -15.27
C LEU A 175 -28.98 -14.44 -14.52
N GLY A 176 -30.15 -14.93 -14.14
CA GLY A 176 -30.27 -16.13 -13.31
C GLY A 176 -29.71 -15.91 -11.91
N TYR A 177 -29.24 -16.98 -11.27
CA TYR A 177 -28.64 -16.92 -9.93
C TYR A 177 -27.21 -16.38 -10.00
N LEU A 178 -26.88 -15.40 -9.15
CA LEU A 178 -25.54 -14.84 -8.99
C LEU A 178 -24.92 -15.32 -7.67
N THR A 179 -23.72 -15.86 -7.74
CA THR A 179 -22.90 -16.24 -6.59
C THR A 179 -22.20 -15.04 -5.97
N ASN A 180 -21.75 -15.20 -4.72
CA ASN A 180 -20.95 -14.18 -4.03
C ASN A 180 -19.69 -13.79 -4.81
N LEU A 181 -19.01 -14.78 -5.39
CA LEU A 181 -17.81 -14.55 -6.20
C LEU A 181 -18.11 -13.79 -7.49
N GLU A 182 -19.25 -14.02 -8.13
CA GLU A 182 -19.63 -13.31 -9.36
C GLU A 182 -19.93 -11.83 -9.09
N VAL A 183 -20.74 -11.52 -8.07
CA VAL A 183 -21.03 -10.12 -7.71
C VAL A 183 -19.77 -9.40 -7.22
N TYR A 184 -18.96 -10.05 -6.39
CA TYR A 184 -17.69 -9.48 -5.96
C TYR A 184 -16.76 -9.23 -7.15
N GLY A 185 -16.67 -10.17 -8.09
CA GLY A 185 -15.89 -10.00 -9.32
C GLY A 185 -16.38 -8.82 -10.17
N MET A 186 -17.70 -8.60 -10.26
CA MET A 186 -18.25 -7.39 -10.91
C MET A 186 -17.81 -6.10 -10.22
N GLN A 187 -17.72 -6.09 -8.88
CA GLN A 187 -17.18 -4.95 -8.14
C GLN A 187 -15.67 -4.75 -8.41
N GLU A 188 -14.89 -5.83 -8.49
CA GLU A 188 -13.46 -5.75 -8.85
C GLU A 188 -13.25 -5.23 -10.28
N MET A 189 -14.15 -5.58 -11.22
CA MET A 189 -14.09 -5.12 -12.61
C MET A 189 -14.18 -3.60 -12.73
N CYS A 190 -14.93 -2.89 -11.87
CA CYS A 190 -14.93 -1.42 -11.85
C CYS A 190 -13.51 -0.85 -11.75
N GLY A 191 -12.71 -1.38 -10.83
CA GLY A 191 -11.35 -0.91 -10.61
C GLY A 191 -10.35 -1.35 -11.69
N PHE A 192 -10.35 -2.63 -12.05
CA PHE A 192 -9.43 -3.16 -13.08
C PHE A 192 -9.72 -2.61 -14.49
N GLU A 193 -10.99 -2.43 -14.83
CA GLU A 193 -11.36 -1.82 -16.11
C GLU A 193 -11.04 -0.32 -16.12
N THR A 194 -11.25 0.38 -15.01
CA THR A 194 -10.83 1.80 -14.88
C THR A 194 -9.31 1.95 -15.04
N LEU A 195 -8.51 1.06 -14.47
CA LEU A 195 -7.05 1.01 -14.72
C LEU A 195 -6.77 0.87 -16.21
N SER A 196 -7.40 -0.09 -16.86
CA SER A 196 -7.07 -0.46 -18.24
C SER A 196 -7.61 0.53 -19.29
N ARG A 197 -8.75 1.18 -19.01
CA ARG A 197 -9.53 1.97 -20.00
C ARG A 197 -9.77 3.42 -19.57
N GLY A 198 -9.40 3.79 -18.35
CA GLY A 198 -9.64 5.11 -17.76
C GLY A 198 -11.04 5.33 -17.19
N SER A 199 -11.98 4.39 -17.39
CA SER A 199 -13.33 4.40 -16.82
C SER A 199 -13.95 3.00 -16.88
N SER A 200 -14.99 2.75 -16.08
CA SER A 200 -15.73 1.48 -16.12
C SER A 200 -17.22 1.68 -15.83
N PRO A 201 -18.12 1.20 -16.70
CA PRO A 201 -19.56 1.17 -16.41
C PRO A 201 -19.93 0.28 -15.23
N TRP A 202 -19.06 -0.67 -14.84
CA TRP A 202 -19.30 -1.48 -13.63
C TRP A 202 -19.37 -0.63 -12.37
N CYS A 203 -18.74 0.55 -12.36
CA CYS A 203 -18.78 1.46 -11.23
C CYS A 203 -20.20 1.99 -10.95
N ASP A 204 -21.03 2.12 -11.99
CA ASP A 204 -22.39 2.70 -11.93
C ASP A 204 -23.49 1.67 -11.57
N ILE A 205 -23.16 0.38 -11.59
CA ILE A 205 -24.10 -0.72 -11.26
C ILE A 205 -24.38 -0.78 -9.75
N PHE A 206 -23.42 -0.36 -8.93
CA PHE A 206 -23.48 -0.50 -7.48
C PHE A 206 -23.76 0.83 -6.79
N THR A 207 -24.50 0.75 -5.70
CA THR A 207 -24.82 1.92 -4.87
C THR A 207 -23.64 2.32 -4.00
N HIS A 208 -23.70 3.52 -3.42
CA HIS A 208 -22.74 3.99 -2.43
C HIS A 208 -22.52 2.99 -1.28
N ASP A 209 -23.60 2.43 -0.72
CA ASP A 209 -23.49 1.48 0.40
C ASP A 209 -22.82 0.15 -0.02
N ASP A 210 -23.08 -0.31 -1.24
CA ASP A 210 -22.42 -1.51 -1.78
C ASP A 210 -20.91 -1.31 -1.89
N TRP A 211 -20.48 -0.11 -2.26
CA TRP A 211 -19.08 0.26 -2.37
C TRP A 211 -18.41 0.45 -1.00
N GLU A 212 -19.11 0.99 0.00
CA GLU A 212 -18.61 1.00 1.37
C GLU A 212 -18.43 -0.42 1.93
N ASN A 213 -19.33 -1.35 1.59
CA ASN A 213 -19.17 -2.77 1.91
C ASN A 213 -18.00 -3.39 1.15
N PHE A 214 -17.82 -3.08 -0.13
CA PHE A 214 -16.69 -3.57 -0.92
C PHE A 214 -15.35 -3.09 -0.34
N GLU A 215 -15.23 -1.80 0.00
CA GLU A 215 -14.03 -1.27 0.67
C GLU A 215 -13.72 -2.04 1.96
N TYR A 216 -14.76 -2.29 2.78
CA TYR A 216 -14.60 -3.05 4.01
C TYR A 216 -14.21 -4.51 3.76
N ALA A 217 -14.75 -5.14 2.71
CA ALA A 217 -14.38 -6.48 2.29
C ALA A 217 -12.89 -6.55 1.89
N ARG A 218 -12.39 -5.54 1.16
CA ARG A 218 -10.97 -5.37 0.84
C ARG A 218 -10.11 -5.13 2.08
N ASP A 219 -10.63 -4.41 3.05
CA ASP A 219 -9.95 -4.24 4.33
C ASP A 219 -9.81 -5.55 5.08
N LEU A 220 -10.85 -6.38 5.14
CA LEU A 220 -10.85 -7.68 5.82
C LEU A 220 -9.83 -8.66 5.23
N ILE A 221 -9.76 -8.79 3.90
CA ILE A 221 -8.80 -9.72 3.27
C ILE A 221 -7.36 -9.35 3.65
N HIS A 222 -6.99 -8.06 3.59
CA HIS A 222 -5.65 -7.63 3.93
C HIS A 222 -5.38 -7.61 5.42
N TYR A 223 -6.38 -7.26 6.24
CA TYR A 223 -6.30 -7.27 7.71
C TYR A 223 -5.93 -8.66 8.24
N TYR A 224 -6.55 -9.70 7.69
CA TYR A 224 -6.38 -11.09 8.13
C TYR A 224 -5.34 -11.89 7.34
N ARG A 225 -4.95 -11.46 6.14
CA ARG A 225 -3.82 -12.04 5.39
C ARG A 225 -2.49 -11.54 5.91
N ALA A 226 -2.33 -10.23 6.03
CA ALA A 226 -1.01 -9.63 6.23
C ALA A 226 -1.07 -8.34 7.07
N GLY A 227 -2.18 -8.13 7.79
CA GLY A 227 -2.44 -7.02 8.69
C GLY A 227 -2.42 -7.42 10.17
N PRO A 228 -2.93 -6.55 11.08
CA PRO A 228 -2.94 -6.80 12.52
C PRO A 228 -3.71 -8.04 12.97
N GLY A 229 -4.65 -8.54 12.15
CA GLY A 229 -5.40 -9.77 12.40
C GLY A 229 -4.60 -11.05 12.11
N ASN A 230 -3.39 -10.93 11.56
CA ASN A 230 -2.52 -12.06 11.23
C ASN A 230 -1.29 -12.10 12.15
N PRO A 231 -1.03 -13.23 12.86
CA PRO A 231 0.06 -13.31 13.82
C PRO A 231 1.46 -13.29 13.18
N TYR A 232 1.59 -13.54 11.88
CA TYR A 232 2.88 -13.53 11.16
C TYR A 232 3.23 -12.12 10.64
N ALA A 233 2.21 -11.27 10.39
CA ALA A 233 2.36 -10.00 9.68
C ALA A 233 3.37 -9.04 10.32
N GLY A 234 3.37 -8.94 11.65
CA GLY A 234 4.30 -8.06 12.35
C GLY A 234 5.77 -8.45 12.10
N ALA A 235 6.10 -9.74 12.19
CA ALA A 235 7.47 -10.24 11.96
C ALA A 235 7.88 -10.10 10.49
N MET A 236 6.96 -10.38 9.56
CA MET A 236 7.17 -10.18 8.12
C MET A 236 7.53 -8.73 7.80
N GLY A 237 6.76 -7.76 8.30
CA GLY A 237 7.01 -6.35 8.07
C GLY A 237 8.23 -5.80 8.80
N TRP A 238 8.62 -6.42 9.92
CA TRP A 238 9.73 -5.96 10.73
C TRP A 238 11.09 -6.10 10.03
N LEU A 239 11.27 -7.12 9.17
CA LEU A 239 12.50 -7.28 8.37
C LEU A 239 12.83 -6.00 7.59
N TRP A 240 11.82 -5.52 6.88
CA TRP A 240 11.88 -4.30 6.09
C TRP A 240 12.03 -3.05 6.93
N LEU A 241 11.19 -2.93 7.97
CA LEU A 241 11.24 -1.79 8.88
C LEU A 241 12.63 -1.64 9.52
N ASN A 242 13.23 -2.75 9.96
CA ASN A 242 14.56 -2.78 10.55
C ASN A 242 15.65 -2.40 9.55
N ALA A 243 15.62 -2.96 8.34
CA ALA A 243 16.61 -2.64 7.31
C ALA A 243 16.54 -1.16 6.89
N THR A 244 15.34 -0.64 6.64
CA THR A 244 15.12 0.79 6.34
C THR A 244 15.57 1.67 7.50
N THR A 245 15.33 1.28 8.74
CA THR A 245 15.80 2.00 9.93
C THR A 245 17.33 2.04 10.01
N GLY A 246 18.00 0.95 9.64
CA GLY A 246 19.46 0.89 9.53
C GLY A 246 20.04 1.90 8.53
N LEU A 247 19.37 2.09 7.39
CA LEU A 247 19.75 3.07 6.38
C LEU A 247 19.53 4.50 6.86
N LEU A 248 18.35 4.79 7.43
CA LEU A 248 18.03 6.11 8.00
C LEU A 248 19.02 6.53 9.08
N ARG A 249 19.51 5.57 9.87
CA ARG A 249 20.53 5.80 10.90
C ARG A 249 21.93 6.03 10.33
N SER A 250 22.25 5.40 9.20
CA SER A 250 23.54 5.57 8.52
C SER A 250 23.68 6.93 7.85
N GLY A 251 22.55 7.60 7.55
CA GLY A 251 22.52 8.95 6.99
C GLY A 251 22.40 8.97 5.46
N PRO A 252 22.53 10.16 4.84
CA PRO A 252 22.19 10.37 3.43
C PRO A 252 23.10 9.62 2.44
N GLU A 253 24.30 9.23 2.87
CA GLU A 253 25.22 8.41 2.07
C GLU A 253 24.86 6.92 2.02
N ALA A 254 23.69 6.51 2.53
CA ALA A 254 23.23 5.12 2.54
C ALA A 254 22.22 4.79 1.42
N GLY A 255 21.88 5.75 0.56
CA GLY A 255 21.09 5.52 -0.64
C GLY A 255 19.57 5.43 -0.44
N THR A 256 18.88 5.18 -1.55
CA THR A 256 17.42 5.09 -1.66
C THR A 256 17.08 3.74 -2.29
N ILE A 257 16.17 2.97 -1.68
CA ILE A 257 15.59 1.77 -2.31
C ILE A 257 14.12 2.05 -2.67
N VAL A 258 13.61 1.24 -3.59
CA VAL A 258 12.20 1.16 -3.96
C VAL A 258 11.85 -0.32 -3.97
N HIS A 259 10.67 -0.68 -3.51
CA HIS A 259 10.15 -2.02 -3.71
C HIS A 259 8.63 -2.06 -3.80
N ASP A 260 8.12 -2.98 -4.62
CA ASP A 260 6.74 -3.43 -4.68
C ASP A 260 6.58 -4.72 -3.86
N GLY A 261 6.33 -4.61 -2.56
CA GLY A 261 6.10 -5.79 -1.73
C GLY A 261 5.41 -5.47 -0.42
N ASP A 262 4.55 -6.39 0.00
CA ASP A 262 3.94 -6.53 1.33
C ASP A 262 3.84 -5.24 2.18
N ILE A 263 3.15 -4.23 1.63
CA ILE A 263 2.86 -2.97 2.32
C ILE A 263 2.06 -3.21 3.61
N ALA A 264 1.15 -4.18 3.61
CA ALA A 264 0.31 -4.47 4.78
C ALA A 264 1.14 -4.95 5.99
N PRO A 265 2.10 -5.89 5.83
CA PRO A 265 3.05 -6.22 6.88
C PRO A 265 3.87 -5.03 7.36
N LEU A 266 4.41 -4.21 6.46
CA LEU A 266 5.19 -3.03 6.83
C LEU A 266 4.37 -2.07 7.72
N VAL A 267 3.15 -1.74 7.28
CA VAL A 267 2.23 -0.85 8.01
C VAL A 267 1.84 -1.45 9.38
N THR A 268 1.73 -2.77 9.46
CA THR A 268 1.49 -3.51 10.71
C THR A 268 2.69 -3.44 11.65
N ALA A 269 3.91 -3.65 11.13
CA ALA A 269 5.14 -3.55 11.91
C ALA A 269 5.37 -2.13 12.44
N MET A 270 5.03 -1.12 11.63
CA MET A 270 5.10 0.30 12.00
C MET A 270 4.06 0.73 13.03
N ASP A 271 3.01 -0.05 13.31
CA ASP A 271 1.90 0.36 14.18
C ASP A 271 1.22 1.69 13.73
N ILE A 272 1.33 2.06 12.45
CA ILE A 272 0.86 3.37 11.95
C ILE A 272 -0.67 3.42 11.76
N LEU A 273 -1.29 2.27 11.49
CA LEU A 273 -2.76 2.10 11.43
C LEU A 273 -3.32 1.31 12.61
N LYS A 274 -2.61 1.29 13.74
CA LYS A 274 -3.05 0.57 14.94
C LYS A 274 -4.44 1.03 15.38
N ASP A 275 -5.36 0.08 15.53
CA ASP A 275 -6.74 0.32 15.89
C ASP A 275 -7.01 -0.16 17.33
N PRO A 276 -7.12 0.74 18.32
CA PRO A 276 -7.35 0.33 19.70
C PRO A 276 -8.73 -0.31 19.94
N LYS A 277 -9.68 -0.16 19.01
CA LYS A 277 -11.04 -0.68 19.16
C LYS A 277 -11.18 -2.06 18.53
N TYR A 278 -10.56 -2.25 17.37
CA TYR A 278 -10.75 -3.46 16.58
C TYR A 278 -9.52 -4.37 16.56
N ASP A 279 -8.32 -3.96 17.00
CA ASP A 279 -7.19 -4.90 17.01
C ASP A 279 -7.27 -5.96 18.12
N PRO A 280 -6.98 -7.25 17.84
CA PRO A 280 -6.62 -7.86 16.54
C PRO A 280 -7.80 -8.52 15.79
N PHE A 281 -9.04 -8.07 16.02
CA PHE A 281 -10.27 -8.64 15.49
C PHE A 281 -11.19 -7.61 14.78
N LEU A 282 -11.06 -7.49 13.47
CA LEU A 282 -11.96 -6.70 12.63
C LEU A 282 -13.24 -7.51 12.30
N PRO A 283 -14.46 -7.04 12.63
CA PRO A 283 -15.67 -7.86 12.50
C PRO A 283 -15.99 -8.34 11.08
N THR A 284 -16.33 -9.62 10.90
CA THR A 284 -16.75 -10.18 9.60
C THR A 284 -18.27 -10.25 9.42
N THR A 285 -19.04 -9.86 10.44
CA THR A 285 -20.51 -9.95 10.43
C THR A 285 -21.22 -8.65 10.08
N HIS A 286 -20.49 -7.53 10.07
CA HIS A 286 -21.01 -6.20 9.76
C HIS A 286 -19.85 -5.25 9.46
N ARG A 287 -20.14 -4.21 8.66
CA ARG A 287 -19.21 -3.11 8.39
C ARG A 287 -19.07 -2.23 9.63
N VAL A 288 -17.83 -1.89 9.99
CA VAL A 288 -17.54 -0.85 10.99
C VAL A 288 -16.94 0.39 10.33
N ALA A 289 -17.68 1.51 10.38
CA ALA A 289 -17.31 2.74 9.70
C ALA A 289 -16.17 3.50 10.36
N ASP A 290 -15.98 3.35 11.68
CA ASP A 290 -14.99 4.06 12.49
C ASP A 290 -13.63 3.34 12.60
N ARG A 291 -13.39 2.31 11.77
CA ARG A 291 -12.10 1.60 11.69
C ARG A 291 -10.97 2.53 11.23
N VAL A 292 -9.80 2.31 11.80
CA VAL A 292 -8.54 2.96 11.39
C VAL A 292 -7.93 2.23 10.19
N TRP A 293 -8.00 0.90 10.17
CA TRP A 293 -7.47 0.08 9.07
C TRP A 293 -8.31 0.26 7.79
N ARG A 294 -7.78 1.07 6.86
CA ARG A 294 -8.36 1.35 5.55
C ARG A 294 -7.32 1.21 4.45
N THR A 295 -7.32 0.07 3.79
CA THR A 295 -6.38 -0.31 2.73
C THR A 295 -6.42 0.67 1.55
N SER A 296 -7.61 1.18 1.21
CA SER A 296 -7.81 2.19 0.16
C SER A 296 -6.98 3.46 0.35
N SER A 297 -6.59 3.79 1.59
CA SER A 297 -5.77 4.97 1.90
C SER A 297 -4.26 4.73 1.74
N VAL A 298 -3.81 3.48 1.76
CA VAL A 298 -2.38 3.13 1.84
C VAL A 298 -1.90 2.31 0.65
N MET A 299 -2.70 1.35 0.19
CA MET A 299 -2.32 0.37 -0.82
C MET A 299 -3.22 0.36 -2.07
N PRO A 300 -3.54 1.50 -2.71
CA PRO A 300 -4.08 1.49 -4.09
C PRO A 300 -3.03 0.93 -5.06
N MET A 301 -3.43 0.63 -6.31
CA MET A 301 -2.46 0.25 -7.34
C MET A 301 -1.49 1.42 -7.59
N GLY A 302 -0.19 1.15 -7.49
CA GLY A 302 0.84 2.20 -7.52
C GLY A 302 0.97 3.01 -6.23
N GLY A 303 0.38 2.51 -5.13
CA GLY A 303 0.53 3.09 -3.80
C GLY A 303 1.98 3.11 -3.34
N ARG A 304 2.33 4.10 -2.51
CA ARG A 304 3.70 4.34 -2.05
C ARG A 304 3.73 4.83 -0.61
N ILE A 305 4.72 4.33 0.14
CA ILE A 305 5.11 4.83 1.46
C ILE A 305 6.54 5.32 1.36
N VAL A 306 6.75 6.59 1.66
CA VAL A 306 8.05 7.27 1.60
C VAL A 306 8.47 7.63 3.01
N PHE A 307 9.66 7.18 3.39
CA PHE A 307 10.34 7.61 4.60
C PHE A 307 11.25 8.78 4.23
N GLU A 308 11.08 9.91 4.91
CA GLU A 308 11.85 11.12 4.69
C GLU A 308 12.67 11.42 5.93
N ARG A 309 13.99 11.44 5.78
CA ARG A 309 14.89 11.90 6.83
C ARG A 309 15.04 13.41 6.73
N LEU A 310 14.57 14.11 7.75
CA LEU A 310 14.69 15.55 7.87
C LEU A 310 15.88 15.89 8.75
N THR A 311 16.69 16.84 8.33
CA THR A 311 17.68 17.50 9.18
C THR A 311 17.20 18.91 9.46
N CYS A 312 17.01 19.22 10.75
CA CYS A 312 16.46 20.49 11.21
C CYS A 312 17.43 21.17 12.19
N PRO A 313 17.58 22.51 12.13
CA PRO A 313 18.37 23.26 13.09
C PRO A 313 17.81 23.12 14.51
N THR A 314 18.67 22.86 15.50
CA THR A 314 18.30 22.79 16.92
C THR A 314 18.96 23.91 17.71
N SER A 315 18.20 24.58 18.57
CA SER A 315 18.71 25.56 19.53
C SER A 315 19.27 24.92 20.80
N SER A 316 19.35 23.59 20.83
CA SER A 316 19.69 22.80 22.02
C SER A 316 21.20 22.75 22.23
N ALA A 317 21.70 23.24 23.37
CA ALA A 317 23.12 23.27 23.74
C ALA A 317 23.79 21.87 23.92
N LYS A 318 23.13 20.79 23.51
CA LYS A 318 23.57 19.39 23.66
C LYS A 318 24.12 18.78 22.37
N ASP A 319 23.89 19.40 21.21
CA ASP A 319 24.43 18.91 19.94
C ASP A 319 25.54 19.86 19.42
N PRO A 320 26.80 19.40 19.30
CA PRO A 320 27.89 20.22 18.77
C PRO A 320 27.73 20.57 17.28
N SER A 321 26.84 19.91 16.53
CA SER A 321 26.54 20.22 15.13
C SER A 321 25.48 21.32 14.97
N GLY A 322 24.62 21.52 15.97
CA GLY A 322 23.48 22.44 15.89
C GLY A 322 22.31 21.93 15.04
N GLU A 323 22.30 20.65 14.65
CA GLU A 323 21.25 20.02 13.82
C GLU A 323 20.75 18.72 14.44
N GLU A 324 19.47 18.39 14.25
CA GLU A 324 18.84 17.17 14.76
C GLU A 324 18.06 16.48 13.63
N ALA A 325 18.09 15.14 13.63
CA ALA A 325 17.45 14.31 12.62
C ALA A 325 16.05 13.84 13.04
N PHE A 326 15.10 13.94 12.12
CA PHE A 326 13.71 13.53 12.30
C PHE A 326 13.28 12.62 11.14
N LEU A 327 12.32 11.75 11.39
CA LEU A 327 11.61 10.97 10.38
C LEU A 327 10.24 11.59 10.11
N ARG A 328 9.92 11.79 8.84
CA ARG A 328 8.57 12.08 8.35
C ARG A 328 8.12 10.95 7.43
N VAL A 329 6.85 10.55 7.52
CA VAL A 329 6.27 9.52 6.66
C VAL A 329 5.28 10.18 5.71
N ASN A 330 5.43 9.90 4.42
CA ASN A 330 4.52 10.31 3.37
C ASN A 330 3.88 9.04 2.77
N ILE A 331 2.56 8.91 2.92
CA ILE A 331 1.79 7.84 2.30
C ILE A 331 0.96 8.47 1.20
N ASN A 332 1.18 8.06 -0.04
CA ASN A 332 0.31 8.45 -1.16
C ASN A 332 0.14 9.98 -1.31
N ASP A 333 1.25 10.73 -1.15
CA ASP A 333 1.33 12.21 -1.14
C ASP A 333 0.67 12.91 0.05
N LYS A 334 0.38 12.17 1.10
CA LYS A 334 -0.11 12.70 2.37
C LYS A 334 0.93 12.48 3.46
N ILE A 335 1.30 13.56 4.15
CA ILE A 335 2.10 13.43 5.37
C ILE A 335 1.25 12.75 6.44
N VAL A 336 1.69 11.58 6.90
CA VAL A 336 1.02 10.78 7.93
C VAL A 336 1.91 10.76 9.18
N PRO A 337 1.57 11.54 10.23
CA PRO A 337 2.29 11.48 11.49
C PRO A 337 2.20 10.09 12.13
N LEU A 338 3.30 9.62 12.71
CA LEU A 338 3.28 8.37 13.48
C LEU A 338 2.42 8.58 14.75
N PRO A 339 1.44 7.71 15.05
CA PRO A 339 0.52 7.90 16.17
C PRO A 339 1.21 8.08 17.53
N TYR A 340 2.36 7.41 17.69
CA TYR A 340 3.15 7.34 18.91
C TYR A 340 4.37 8.29 18.92
N CYS A 341 4.67 8.98 17.81
CA CYS A 341 5.87 9.81 17.71
C CYS A 341 5.67 10.97 16.72
N LYS A 342 5.44 12.17 17.27
CA LYS A 342 5.07 13.37 16.49
C LYS A 342 5.53 14.68 17.16
N SER A 343 6.58 14.60 17.98
CA SER A 343 7.14 15.71 18.76
C SER A 343 8.05 16.63 17.94
N GLY A 344 8.48 16.19 16.75
CA GLY A 344 9.36 16.93 15.86
C GLY A 344 8.65 17.97 14.99
N PRO A 345 9.44 18.79 14.25
CA PRO A 345 8.91 19.79 13.33
C PRO A 345 7.94 19.19 12.30
N GLY A 346 6.81 19.85 12.06
CA GLY A 346 5.80 19.37 11.11
C GLY A 346 5.18 18.02 11.46
N LEU A 347 5.06 17.70 12.75
CA LEU A 347 4.57 16.41 13.27
C LEU A 347 5.46 15.21 12.88
N SER A 348 6.73 15.46 12.57
CA SER A 348 7.75 14.43 12.39
C SER A 348 8.12 13.76 13.73
N CYS A 349 8.80 12.63 13.64
CA CYS A 349 9.28 11.85 14.78
C CYS A 349 10.78 12.07 14.96
N PRO A 350 11.30 12.42 16.15
CA PRO A 350 12.75 12.39 16.38
C PRO A 350 13.33 11.03 15.99
N LEU A 351 14.40 11.01 15.17
CA LEU A 351 14.90 9.76 14.59
C LEU A 351 15.27 8.72 15.66
N LYS A 352 15.80 9.19 16.80
CA LYS A 352 16.10 8.34 17.95
C LYS A 352 14.85 7.64 18.50
N GLU A 353 13.75 8.37 18.69
CA GLU A 353 12.50 7.79 19.19
C GLU A 353 11.91 6.78 18.19
N PHE A 354 12.07 7.02 16.89
CA PHE A 354 11.69 6.05 15.87
C PHE A 354 12.52 4.76 15.96
N VAL A 355 13.84 4.86 16.07
CA VAL A 355 14.74 3.70 16.24
C VAL A 355 14.38 2.91 17.50
N ASP A 356 14.19 3.60 18.63
CA ASP A 356 13.79 2.98 19.90
C ASP A 356 12.43 2.23 19.75
N HIS A 357 11.50 2.78 18.96
CA HIS A 357 10.24 2.10 18.63
C HIS A 357 10.48 0.83 17.82
N VAL A 358 11.27 0.88 16.75
CA VAL A 358 11.54 -0.26 15.86
C VAL A 358 12.23 -1.40 16.62
N GLU A 359 13.19 -1.08 17.49
CA GLU A 359 13.86 -2.07 18.36
C GLU A 359 12.87 -2.75 19.31
N ARG A 360 11.98 -1.97 19.96
CA ARG A 360 10.92 -2.53 20.80
C ARG A 360 9.94 -3.40 20.01
N ARG A 361 9.55 -2.97 18.80
CA ARG A 361 8.61 -3.75 17.96
C ARG A 361 9.13 -5.15 17.67
N ARG A 362 10.43 -5.35 17.53
CA ARG A 362 11.04 -6.69 17.34
C ARG A 362 10.56 -7.68 18.40
N SER A 363 10.56 -7.25 19.66
CA SER A 363 10.16 -8.10 20.79
C SER A 363 8.65 -8.34 20.84
N GLU A 364 7.84 -7.44 20.29
CA GLU A 364 6.38 -7.55 20.30
C GLU A 364 5.86 -8.44 19.16
N VAL A 365 6.52 -8.40 18.01
CA VAL A 365 6.09 -9.14 16.81
C VAL A 365 6.83 -10.47 16.62
N GLY A 366 7.93 -10.67 17.35
CA GLY A 366 8.75 -11.87 17.27
C GLY A 366 9.86 -11.78 16.22
N ASP A 367 10.85 -12.66 16.34
CA ASP A 367 11.91 -12.81 15.36
C ASP A 367 11.39 -13.59 14.14
N PHE A 368 11.62 -13.07 12.93
CA PHE A 368 11.11 -13.68 11.70
C PHE A 368 11.54 -15.13 11.55
N GLY A 369 12.81 -15.47 11.85
CA GLY A 369 13.30 -16.83 11.73
C GLY A 369 12.55 -17.80 12.64
N GLU A 370 12.31 -17.40 13.89
CA GLU A 370 11.56 -18.21 14.86
C GLU A 370 10.07 -18.34 14.49
N VAL A 371 9.45 -17.21 14.14
CA VAL A 371 8.04 -17.10 13.73
C VAL A 371 7.77 -17.96 12.50
N CYS A 372 8.69 -17.99 11.54
CA CYS A 372 8.57 -18.74 10.30
C CYS A 372 9.15 -20.16 10.33
N GLY A 373 9.90 -20.51 11.38
CA GLY A 373 10.52 -21.84 11.53
C GLY A 373 11.74 -22.05 10.63
N LEU A 374 12.51 -20.99 10.38
CA LEU A 374 13.71 -21.04 9.54
C LEU A 374 14.93 -21.44 10.38
N GLU A 375 15.47 -22.64 10.15
CA GLU A 375 16.69 -23.09 10.82
C GLU A 375 17.94 -22.50 10.16
N LYS A 376 18.84 -21.90 10.96
CA LYS A 376 20.14 -21.34 10.52
C LYS A 376 20.04 -20.22 9.49
N ASP A 377 18.88 -19.59 9.39
CA ASP A 377 18.68 -18.40 8.56
C ASP A 377 19.41 -17.18 9.15
N VAL A 378 19.73 -16.22 8.28
CA VAL A 378 20.42 -14.99 8.68
C VAL A 378 19.55 -14.11 9.59
N GLY A 379 18.22 -14.18 9.46
CA GLY A 379 17.25 -13.46 10.29
C GLY A 379 17.11 -11.97 9.97
N TYR A 380 17.77 -11.47 8.92
CA TYR A 380 17.68 -10.07 8.49
C TYR A 380 18.04 -9.91 7.00
N ILE A 381 17.61 -8.79 6.43
CA ILE A 381 17.95 -8.40 5.05
C ILE A 381 19.41 -7.96 4.95
N THR A 382 20.15 -8.56 4.02
CA THR A 382 21.59 -8.34 3.84
C THR A 382 21.95 -7.52 2.61
N PHE A 383 21.12 -7.53 1.57
CA PHE A 383 21.39 -6.84 0.29
C PHE A 383 21.10 -5.33 0.34
N LEU A 384 20.40 -4.83 1.35
CA LEU A 384 20.15 -3.39 1.53
C LEU A 384 21.39 -2.70 2.13
N ARG A 385 22.44 -2.55 1.32
CA ARG A 385 23.68 -1.83 1.66
C ARG A 385 24.13 -1.00 0.45
N GLN A 386 24.71 0.17 0.69
CA GLN A 386 25.55 0.81 -0.33
C GLN A 386 26.99 0.31 -0.19
N GLY A 387 27.59 -0.07 -1.32
CA GLY A 387 28.98 -0.50 -1.44
C GLY A 387 29.93 0.63 -1.79
#